data_AF-A0A848AYX2-F1
#
_entry.id   AF-A0A848AYX2-F1
#
_cell.length_a   1.000
_cell.length_b   1.000
_cell.length_c   1.000
_cell.angle_alpha   90.00
_cell.angle_beta   90.00
_cell.angle_gamma   90.00
#
_symmetry.space_group_name_H-M   'P 1'
#
loop_
_entity.id
_entity.type
_entity.pdbx_description
1 polymer ?
#
loop_
_entity_poly.entity_id
_entity_poly.type
_entity_poly.pdbx_seq_one_letter_code
_entity_poly.pdbx_strand_id
1 'polypeptide(L)'
;MKRLLMGCGAAAWLAWGVSGAAITAQPGADGTISIPVAEPGIYKLELKARAVEGVPGRNIILRSAFGDRVLIAPNSREWGTVEDYAAIGDFCDRVEIRTRRPGIELGGATLTRVKELHLPRQHYVARPEPNRDRTPDINPPTFRWPALAGASEYTVLYKPVAADWKSALRGTAMKNGEFQPLFFRPQKALTPGEWEWKLLCNGRERGGPYRFTVSAEAVKWELPPWSEFYNAFSKTRPRLMYSAEELARIGTNVSGPMKGYADRLIAELEAGVGRPFSAAKKGDEQVKGINDLMTVLHFGRPIHEYLVLGRVLDRPDFRAEGKRRALTLLERCRGKKVAFDQDFANGLITQSLAFAYDYLGDELNAQERAAIRADIVERLKSTRYPASLPRFLYDAHAWQSTLHQAICGAMAIWEEEPYAREFLQQMLPFYVALYPWFGGSDGGSAEGNPLRRGDQCAHFADSARAVAELLRSGPRRQSVAAE
;
A
#
# COMPACT_ATOMS: atom_id res chain seq x y z
N MET A 1 -10.33 -17.15 6.72
CA MET A 1 -10.79 -16.03 5.86
C MET A 1 -11.95 -15.21 6.44
N LYS A 2 -12.90 -15.74 7.24
CA LYS A 2 -13.78 -14.89 8.09
C LYS A 2 -12.98 -13.86 8.92
N ARG A 3 -11.74 -14.20 9.31
CA ARG A 3 -10.78 -13.30 9.98
C ARG A 3 -10.08 -12.26 9.09
N LEU A 4 -9.95 -12.48 7.78
CA LEU A 4 -9.32 -11.48 6.88
C LEU A 4 -10.25 -10.29 6.63
N LEU A 5 -11.56 -10.52 6.70
CA LEU A 5 -12.60 -9.52 6.53
C LEU A 5 -12.99 -8.82 7.85
N MET A 6 -12.67 -9.40 9.01
CA MET A 6 -12.94 -8.77 10.32
C MET A 6 -11.86 -7.77 10.77
N GLY A 7 -10.61 -7.93 10.32
CA GLY A 7 -9.50 -7.05 10.72
C GLY A 7 -9.45 -5.70 10.00
N CYS A 8 -9.97 -5.63 8.77
CA CYS A 8 -10.06 -4.40 7.97
C CYS A 8 -11.47 -3.80 8.10
N GLY A 9 -11.76 -3.13 9.22
CA GLY A 9 -12.93 -2.25 9.31
C GLY A 9 -14.29 -2.89 8.99
N ALA A 10 -14.58 -4.07 9.55
CA ALA A 10 -15.88 -4.76 9.36
C ALA A 10 -17.12 -3.98 9.81
N ALA A 11 -16.99 -2.78 10.37
CA ALA A 11 -18.14 -1.92 10.67
C ALA A 11 -18.70 -1.17 9.44
N ALA A 12 -18.00 -1.11 8.30
CA ALA A 12 -18.47 -0.39 7.11
C ALA A 12 -19.00 -1.30 5.98
N TRP A 13 -18.82 -2.62 6.06
CA TRP A 13 -19.18 -3.57 4.98
C TRP A 13 -20.52 -4.29 5.19
N LEU A 14 -21.26 -3.96 6.25
CA LEU A 14 -22.38 -4.77 6.76
C LEU A 14 -23.79 -4.37 6.26
N ALA A 15 -23.93 -3.50 5.26
CA ALA A 15 -25.25 -3.22 4.69
C ALA A 15 -25.17 -2.77 3.22
N TRP A 16 -24.65 -3.63 2.35
CA TRP A 16 -24.78 -3.41 0.92
C TRP A 16 -26.14 -3.92 0.46
N GLY A 17 -27.05 -2.99 0.19
CA GLY A 17 -28.31 -3.31 -0.48
C GLY A 17 -28.02 -3.96 -1.84
N VAL A 18 -28.79 -4.95 -2.22
CA VAL A 18 -28.69 -5.60 -3.53
C VAL A 18 -29.81 -5.06 -4.41
N SER A 19 -29.54 -4.71 -5.68
CA SER A 19 -30.54 -3.99 -6.50
C SER A 19 -30.68 -4.49 -7.93
N GLY A 20 -30.44 -5.77 -8.19
CA GLY A 20 -30.56 -6.32 -9.55
C GLY A 20 -31.18 -7.70 -9.58
N ALA A 21 -31.64 -8.10 -10.78
CA ALA A 21 -31.99 -9.48 -11.06
C ALA A 21 -30.74 -10.36 -10.86
N ALA A 22 -30.92 -11.48 -10.18
CA ALA A 22 -29.85 -12.44 -9.95
C ALA A 22 -29.53 -13.18 -11.26
N ILE A 23 -28.24 -13.28 -11.61
CA ILE A 23 -27.76 -14.04 -12.76
C ILE A 23 -27.23 -15.37 -12.23
N THR A 24 -27.86 -16.47 -12.60
CA THR A 24 -27.50 -17.81 -12.12
C THR A 24 -26.89 -18.64 -13.25
N ALA A 25 -25.84 -19.39 -12.94
CA ALA A 25 -25.23 -20.34 -13.86
C ALA A 25 -24.91 -21.67 -13.16
N GLN A 26 -24.89 -22.75 -13.94
CA GLN A 26 -24.48 -24.08 -13.50
C GLN A 26 -23.09 -24.42 -14.05
N PRO A 27 -22.36 -25.38 -13.44
CA PRO A 27 -21.10 -25.86 -13.98
C PRO A 27 -21.31 -26.49 -15.36
N GLY A 28 -20.40 -26.17 -16.29
CA GLY A 28 -20.32 -26.83 -17.59
C GLY A 28 -19.75 -28.24 -17.48
N ALA A 29 -19.64 -28.92 -18.63
CA ALA A 29 -19.15 -30.29 -18.70
C ALA A 29 -17.69 -30.46 -18.20
N ASP A 30 -16.90 -29.40 -18.26
CA ASP A 30 -15.52 -29.34 -17.75
C ASP A 30 -15.46 -28.97 -16.25
N GLY A 31 -16.60 -28.78 -15.60
CA GLY A 31 -16.71 -28.34 -14.20
C GLY A 31 -16.48 -26.84 -14.01
N THR A 32 -16.29 -26.06 -15.07
CA THR A 32 -16.14 -24.59 -15.01
C THR A 32 -17.50 -23.92 -15.03
N ILE A 33 -17.72 -22.92 -14.19
CA ILE A 33 -18.87 -22.01 -14.29
C ILE A 33 -18.41 -20.75 -15.00
N SER A 34 -19.07 -20.37 -16.08
CA SER A 34 -18.83 -19.11 -16.79
C SER A 34 -20.11 -18.29 -16.82
N ILE A 35 -20.08 -17.09 -16.23
CA ILE A 35 -21.24 -16.21 -16.11
C ILE A 35 -20.96 -14.93 -16.90
N PRO A 36 -21.55 -14.75 -18.10
CA PRO A 36 -21.45 -13.48 -18.82
C PRO A 36 -22.24 -12.40 -18.08
N VAL A 37 -21.67 -11.21 -17.95
CA VAL A 37 -22.29 -10.07 -17.29
C VAL A 37 -22.06 -8.82 -18.15
N ALA A 38 -23.15 -8.24 -18.64
CA ALA A 38 -23.10 -7.13 -19.60
C ALA A 38 -22.82 -5.78 -18.93
N GLU A 39 -23.28 -5.57 -17.69
CA GLU A 39 -23.17 -4.29 -17.00
C GLU A 39 -21.91 -4.22 -16.13
N PRO A 40 -21.03 -3.19 -16.31
CA PRO A 40 -19.94 -2.93 -15.38
C PRO A 40 -20.44 -2.65 -13.96
N GLY A 41 -19.80 -3.24 -12.96
CA GLY A 41 -20.16 -3.05 -11.56
C GLY A 41 -19.59 -4.11 -10.63
N ILE A 42 -19.98 -4.03 -9.36
CA ILE A 42 -19.65 -5.04 -8.35
C ILE A 42 -20.89 -5.93 -8.14
N TYR A 43 -20.66 -7.23 -8.12
CA TYR A 43 -21.67 -8.27 -7.96
C TYR A 43 -21.35 -9.11 -6.72
N LYS A 44 -22.34 -9.37 -5.88
CA LYS A 44 -22.23 -10.39 -4.82
C LYS A 44 -22.29 -11.76 -5.49
N LEU A 45 -21.32 -12.62 -5.21
CA LEU A 45 -21.27 -14.01 -5.63
C LEU A 45 -21.74 -14.91 -4.49
N GLU A 46 -22.69 -15.79 -4.78
CA GLU A 46 -23.09 -16.91 -3.94
C GLU A 46 -22.84 -18.20 -4.72
N LEU A 47 -21.82 -18.96 -4.31
CA LEU A 47 -21.41 -20.19 -4.96
C LEU A 47 -21.76 -21.40 -4.09
N LYS A 48 -22.48 -22.37 -4.63
CA LYS A 48 -22.61 -23.68 -3.99
C LYS A 48 -21.37 -24.51 -4.24
N ALA A 49 -20.76 -25.01 -3.17
CA ALA A 49 -19.60 -25.89 -3.27
C ALA A 49 -19.58 -26.89 -2.11
N ARG A 50 -18.98 -28.05 -2.36
CA ARG A 50 -18.65 -29.05 -1.34
C ARG A 50 -17.29 -29.67 -1.63
N ALA A 51 -16.64 -30.20 -0.60
CA ALA A 51 -15.37 -30.89 -0.77
C ALA A 51 -15.41 -32.20 0.01
N VAL A 52 -14.83 -33.25 -0.58
CA VAL A 52 -14.60 -34.51 0.13
C VAL A 52 -13.73 -34.23 1.36
N GLU A 53 -14.06 -34.90 2.45
CA GLU A 53 -13.35 -34.76 3.72
C GLU A 53 -11.87 -35.12 3.54
N GLY A 54 -10.97 -34.24 4.00
CA GLY A 54 -9.52 -34.44 3.89
C GLY A 54 -8.86 -33.91 2.61
N VAL A 55 -9.60 -33.26 1.70
CA VAL A 55 -8.99 -32.60 0.51
C VAL A 55 -8.08 -31.45 0.96
N PRO A 56 -6.77 -31.49 0.66
CA PRO A 56 -5.85 -30.43 1.07
C PRO A 56 -6.08 -29.16 0.25
N GLY A 57 -6.08 -28.00 0.92
CA GLY A 57 -6.18 -26.67 0.31
C GLY A 57 -7.61 -26.22 -0.04
N ARG A 58 -8.49 -27.11 -0.56
CA ARG A 58 -9.89 -26.78 -0.90
C ARG A 58 -10.05 -25.52 -1.79
N ASN A 59 -9.08 -25.28 -2.67
CA ASN A 59 -8.99 -24.04 -3.46
C ASN A 59 -9.95 -24.05 -4.67
N ILE A 60 -10.84 -23.07 -4.72
CA ILE A 60 -11.67 -22.70 -5.88
C ILE A 60 -11.08 -21.42 -6.47
N ILE A 61 -10.91 -21.35 -7.79
CA ILE A 61 -10.39 -20.15 -8.46
C ILE A 61 -11.57 -19.36 -9.00
N LEU A 62 -11.71 -18.13 -8.51
CA LEU A 62 -12.61 -17.11 -9.03
C LEU A 62 -11.81 -16.14 -9.89
N ARG A 63 -12.13 -16.05 -11.17
CA ARG A 63 -11.60 -15.03 -12.07
C ARG A 63 -12.70 -14.01 -12.37
N SER A 64 -12.36 -12.75 -12.16
CA SER A 64 -13.19 -11.58 -12.49
C SER A 64 -12.25 -10.42 -12.86
N ALA A 65 -12.78 -9.20 -13.00
CA ALA A 65 -11.95 -8.02 -13.19
C ALA A 65 -10.93 -7.86 -12.05
N PHE A 66 -11.27 -8.27 -10.82
CA PHE A 66 -10.33 -8.31 -9.68
C PHE A 66 -9.08 -9.19 -9.90
N GLY A 67 -9.01 -9.97 -10.97
CA GLY A 67 -8.00 -10.98 -11.22
C GLY A 67 -8.39 -12.36 -10.68
N ASP A 68 -7.46 -13.32 -10.78
CA ASP A 68 -7.64 -14.67 -10.23
C ASP A 68 -7.49 -14.62 -8.70
N ARG A 69 -8.56 -14.99 -7.99
CA ARG A 69 -8.59 -15.13 -6.52
C ARG A 69 -8.90 -16.56 -6.12
N VAL A 70 -8.46 -16.94 -4.92
CA VAL A 70 -8.69 -18.27 -4.36
C VAL A 70 -9.75 -18.20 -3.27
N LEU A 71 -10.87 -18.89 -3.48
CA LEU A 71 -11.90 -19.15 -2.47
C LEU A 71 -11.64 -20.53 -1.84
N ILE A 72 -12.16 -20.74 -0.64
CA ILE A 72 -12.01 -21.99 0.09
C ILE A 72 -13.36 -22.71 0.12
N ALA A 73 -13.43 -23.89 -0.48
CA ALA A 73 -14.60 -24.75 -0.43
C ALA A 73 -14.90 -25.19 1.02
N PRO A 74 -16.17 -25.39 1.40
CA PRO A 74 -16.53 -25.94 2.71
C PRO A 74 -15.85 -27.30 2.96
N ASN A 75 -15.41 -27.56 4.19
CA ASN A 75 -14.90 -28.89 4.58
C ASN A 75 -16.07 -29.79 4.98
N SER A 76 -16.97 -30.07 4.04
CA SER A 76 -18.16 -30.88 4.27
C SER A 76 -18.56 -31.58 2.99
N ARG A 77 -19.09 -32.80 3.14
CA ARG A 77 -19.76 -33.55 2.06
C ARG A 77 -21.13 -32.95 1.71
N GLU A 78 -21.67 -32.09 2.57
CA GLU A 78 -22.88 -31.32 2.33
C GLU A 78 -22.59 -30.07 1.51
N TRP A 79 -23.58 -29.65 0.72
CA TRP A 79 -23.50 -28.40 -0.05
C TRP A 79 -23.48 -27.19 0.87
N GLY A 80 -22.37 -26.46 0.89
CA GLY A 80 -22.28 -25.16 1.55
C GLY A 80 -22.38 -24.01 0.54
N THR A 81 -22.63 -22.81 1.05
CA THR A 81 -22.51 -21.56 0.29
C THR A 81 -21.17 -20.91 0.58
N VAL A 82 -20.42 -20.59 -0.47
CA VAL A 82 -19.25 -19.73 -0.44
C VAL A 82 -19.68 -18.37 -1.00
N GLU A 83 -19.56 -17.33 -0.19
CA GLU A 83 -19.88 -15.96 -0.61
C GLU A 83 -18.60 -15.16 -0.90
N ASP A 84 -18.63 -14.36 -1.96
CA ASP A 84 -17.59 -13.37 -2.28
C ASP A 84 -18.19 -12.25 -3.16
N TYR A 85 -17.37 -11.41 -3.76
CA TYR A 85 -17.75 -10.36 -4.70
C TYR A 85 -16.96 -10.45 -6.00
N ALA A 86 -17.59 -10.30 -7.16
CA ALA A 86 -16.92 -10.21 -8.45
C ALA A 86 -17.07 -8.79 -9.03
N ALA A 87 -16.02 -8.24 -9.62
CA ALA A 87 -16.13 -7.02 -10.42
C ALA A 87 -16.22 -7.36 -11.90
N ILE A 88 -17.10 -6.64 -12.58
CA ILE A 88 -17.28 -6.58 -14.02
C ILE A 88 -16.91 -5.18 -14.45
N GLY A 89 -16.17 -5.05 -15.54
CA GLY A 89 -15.67 -3.78 -16.02
C GLY A 89 -15.49 -3.81 -17.53
N ASP A 90 -15.05 -2.70 -18.10
CA ASP A 90 -14.90 -2.53 -19.56
C ASP A 90 -14.00 -3.60 -20.22
N PHE A 91 -13.18 -4.31 -19.43
CA PHE A 91 -12.20 -5.28 -19.91
C PHE A 91 -12.42 -6.69 -19.36
N CYS A 92 -13.52 -6.94 -18.65
CA CYS A 92 -13.89 -8.25 -18.14
C CYS A 92 -15.42 -8.36 -18.12
N ASP A 93 -15.95 -9.08 -19.11
CA ASP A 93 -17.38 -9.25 -19.39
C ASP A 93 -17.97 -10.53 -18.78
N ARG A 94 -17.17 -11.28 -18.02
CA ARG A 94 -17.57 -12.57 -17.46
C ARG A 94 -16.87 -12.89 -16.14
N VAL A 95 -17.53 -13.70 -15.33
CA VAL A 95 -16.94 -14.35 -14.16
C VAL A 95 -16.67 -15.82 -14.50
N GLU A 96 -15.46 -16.29 -14.28
CA GLU A 96 -15.10 -17.71 -14.42
C GLU A 96 -14.80 -18.31 -13.04
N ILE A 97 -15.41 -19.46 -12.73
CA ILE A 97 -15.20 -20.19 -11.49
C ILE A 97 -14.75 -21.61 -11.85
N ARG A 98 -13.60 -22.02 -11.37
CA ARG A 98 -13.02 -23.34 -11.67
C ARG A 98 -12.32 -23.94 -10.47
N THR A 99 -12.17 -25.25 -10.46
CA THR A 99 -11.31 -25.95 -9.48
C THR A 99 -10.07 -26.47 -10.20
N ARG A 100 -8.94 -26.58 -9.49
CA ARG A 100 -7.72 -27.22 -10.03
C ARG A 100 -7.50 -28.63 -9.51
N ARG A 101 -8.36 -29.11 -8.61
CA ARG A 101 -8.14 -30.34 -7.84
C ARG A 101 -9.38 -31.24 -7.86
N PRO A 102 -9.22 -32.55 -8.10
CA PRO A 102 -10.26 -33.53 -7.86
C PRO A 102 -10.74 -33.49 -6.40
N GLY A 103 -12.02 -33.81 -6.16
CA GLY A 103 -12.61 -33.86 -4.81
C GLY A 103 -13.27 -32.57 -4.33
N ILE A 104 -13.33 -31.52 -5.17
CA ILE A 104 -14.17 -30.34 -4.95
C ILE A 104 -15.25 -30.34 -6.03
N GLU A 105 -16.51 -30.27 -5.60
CA GLU A 105 -17.65 -30.18 -6.51
C GLU A 105 -18.23 -28.77 -6.43
N LEU A 106 -18.42 -28.16 -7.60
CA LEU A 106 -19.13 -26.90 -7.76
C LEU A 106 -20.59 -27.19 -8.11
N GLY A 107 -21.49 -26.41 -7.53
CA GLY A 107 -22.91 -26.39 -7.87
C GLY A 107 -23.24 -25.08 -8.59
N GLY A 108 -24.49 -24.63 -8.48
CA GLY A 108 -24.91 -23.35 -9.04
C GLY A 108 -24.19 -22.16 -8.39
N ALA A 109 -23.92 -21.14 -9.21
CA ALA A 109 -23.43 -19.85 -8.78
C ALA A 109 -24.44 -18.76 -9.15
N THR A 110 -24.65 -17.83 -8.22
CA THR A 110 -25.55 -16.69 -8.39
C THR A 110 -24.75 -15.39 -8.24
N LEU A 111 -24.89 -14.49 -9.21
CA LEU A 111 -24.38 -13.12 -9.14
C LEU A 111 -25.53 -12.14 -8.97
N THR A 112 -25.44 -11.26 -7.98
CA THR A 112 -26.44 -10.23 -7.77
C THR A 112 -25.78 -8.86 -7.68
N ARG A 113 -26.21 -7.92 -8.53
CA ARG A 113 -25.61 -6.58 -8.60
C ARG A 113 -25.76 -5.86 -7.27
N VAL A 114 -24.64 -5.38 -6.72
CA VAL A 114 -24.62 -4.56 -5.51
C VAL A 114 -25.20 -3.18 -5.87
N LYS A 115 -26.15 -2.69 -5.06
CA LYS A 115 -26.72 -1.35 -5.24
C LYS A 115 -25.60 -0.33 -5.15
N GLU A 116 -25.53 0.56 -6.15
CA GLU A 116 -24.44 1.52 -6.30
C GLU A 116 -24.21 2.31 -5.01
N LEU A 117 -23.24 1.85 -4.23
CA LEU A 117 -22.59 2.68 -3.25
C LEU A 117 -21.81 3.69 -4.08
N HIS A 118 -22.24 4.95 -4.07
CA HIS A 118 -21.45 6.05 -4.59
C HIS A 118 -20.21 6.19 -3.71
N LEU A 119 -19.24 5.29 -3.89
CA LEU A 119 -17.92 5.47 -3.35
C LEU A 119 -17.30 6.60 -4.17
N PRO A 120 -16.89 7.72 -3.55
CA PRO A 120 -16.30 8.84 -4.29
C PRO A 120 -15.02 8.44 -5.05
N ARG A 121 -14.48 7.24 -4.77
CA ARG A 121 -13.31 6.66 -5.40
C ARG A 121 -13.44 5.14 -5.55
N GLN A 122 -12.99 4.61 -6.67
CA GLN A 122 -13.02 3.18 -6.96
C GLN A 122 -11.94 2.40 -6.19
N HIS A 123 -12.37 1.58 -5.22
CA HIS A 123 -11.50 0.62 -4.51
C HIS A 123 -10.63 -0.22 -5.47
N TYR A 124 -11.31 -0.70 -6.50
CA TYR A 124 -10.76 -1.40 -7.65
C TYR A 124 -11.30 -0.69 -8.89
N VAL A 125 -10.45 -0.51 -9.90
CA VAL A 125 -10.81 0.24 -11.12
C VAL A 125 -11.69 -0.62 -12.01
N ALA A 126 -13.01 -0.56 -11.83
CA ALA A 126 -13.97 -1.20 -12.73
C ALA A 126 -14.11 -0.40 -14.02
N ARG A 127 -14.10 0.93 -13.90
CA ARG A 127 -14.09 1.90 -15.01
C ARG A 127 -12.82 2.72 -14.96
N PRO A 128 -12.08 2.89 -16.06
CA PRO A 128 -10.89 3.72 -16.06
C PRO A 128 -11.15 5.16 -15.58
N GLU A 129 -10.18 5.72 -14.88
CA GLU A 129 -10.20 7.08 -14.32
C GLU A 129 -9.04 7.89 -14.89
N PRO A 130 -9.16 9.22 -15.08
CA PRO A 130 -10.37 10.02 -14.90
C PRO A 130 -11.42 9.74 -15.99
N ASN A 131 -12.70 9.97 -15.67
CA ASN A 131 -13.83 9.83 -16.58
C ASN A 131 -14.87 10.92 -16.31
N ARG A 132 -16.05 10.89 -16.97
CA ARG A 132 -17.08 11.93 -16.83
C ARG A 132 -17.79 11.94 -15.48
N ASP A 133 -17.65 10.86 -14.71
CA ASP A 133 -18.38 10.70 -13.45
C ASP A 133 -17.77 11.59 -12.34
N ARG A 134 -16.52 12.05 -12.52
CA ARG A 134 -15.83 12.90 -11.54
C ARG A 134 -14.80 13.84 -12.18
N THR A 135 -14.92 15.12 -11.86
CA THR A 135 -13.88 16.12 -12.12
C THR A 135 -12.69 15.91 -11.19
N PRO A 136 -11.44 15.78 -11.68
CA PRO A 136 -10.26 15.65 -10.84
C PRO A 136 -10.00 16.93 -10.01
N ASP A 137 -9.73 16.76 -8.71
CA ASP A 137 -9.40 17.86 -7.78
C ASP A 137 -7.95 18.36 -7.90
N ILE A 138 -7.07 17.50 -8.45
CA ILE A 138 -5.63 17.72 -8.56
C ILE A 138 -5.23 17.66 -10.04
N ASN A 139 -4.34 18.56 -10.42
CA ASN A 139 -3.77 18.67 -11.76
C ASN A 139 -2.24 18.53 -11.71
N PRO A 140 -1.62 17.54 -12.40
CA PRO A 140 -2.25 16.59 -13.32
C PRO A 140 -3.05 15.48 -12.63
N PRO A 141 -4.10 14.97 -13.30
CA PRO A 141 -4.87 13.83 -12.81
C PRO A 141 -4.05 12.54 -12.88
N THR A 142 -4.38 11.59 -12.01
CA THR A 142 -3.84 10.21 -12.09
C THR A 142 -4.75 9.37 -12.99
N PHE A 143 -4.21 8.93 -14.14
CA PHE A 143 -4.86 7.94 -14.99
C PHE A 143 -4.76 6.55 -14.36
N ARG A 144 -5.83 5.76 -14.41
CA ARG A 144 -5.91 4.43 -13.80
C ARG A 144 -6.81 3.50 -14.59
N TRP A 145 -6.51 2.21 -14.56
CA TRP A 145 -7.22 1.18 -15.32
C TRP A 145 -7.16 -0.18 -14.60
N PRO A 146 -8.04 -1.13 -14.94
CA PRO A 146 -7.97 -2.48 -14.41
C PRO A 146 -6.76 -3.27 -14.92
N ALA A 147 -6.38 -4.32 -14.18
CA ALA A 147 -5.37 -5.25 -14.63
C ALA A 147 -5.89 -6.07 -15.83
N LEU A 148 -5.10 -6.11 -16.92
CA LEU A 148 -5.42 -6.88 -18.11
C LEU A 148 -4.56 -8.15 -18.19
N ALA A 149 -5.19 -9.27 -18.52
CA ALA A 149 -4.48 -10.54 -18.68
C ALA A 149 -3.42 -10.45 -19.80
N GLY A 150 -2.21 -10.94 -19.51
CA GLY A 150 -1.09 -10.92 -20.47
C GLY A 150 -0.46 -9.55 -20.71
N ALA A 151 -0.87 -8.51 -19.97
CA ALA A 151 -0.27 -7.19 -20.08
C ALA A 151 1.15 -7.15 -19.48
N SER A 152 2.10 -6.66 -20.27
CA SER A 152 3.45 -6.31 -19.82
C SER A 152 3.69 -4.79 -19.89
N GLU A 153 2.94 -4.10 -20.74
CA GLU A 153 3.03 -2.66 -20.92
C GLU A 153 1.63 -2.06 -21.09
N TYR A 154 1.44 -0.90 -20.44
CA TYR A 154 0.31 -0.03 -20.66
C TYR A 154 0.79 1.31 -21.20
N THR A 155 0.12 1.82 -22.22
CA THR A 155 0.37 3.16 -22.76
C THR A 155 -0.92 3.97 -22.71
N VAL A 156 -0.86 5.14 -22.08
CA VAL A 156 -1.94 6.12 -22.01
C VAL A 156 -1.69 7.18 -23.07
N LEU A 157 -2.63 7.33 -24.00
CA LEU A 157 -2.65 8.44 -24.95
C LEU A 157 -3.71 9.44 -24.49
N TYR A 158 -3.36 10.71 -24.36
CA TYR A 158 -4.27 11.74 -23.86
C TYR A 158 -4.09 13.07 -24.59
N LYS A 159 -5.20 13.76 -24.86
CA LYS A 159 -5.21 15.02 -25.61
C LYS A 159 -6.40 15.91 -25.21
N PRO A 160 -6.36 17.23 -25.47
CA PRO A 160 -7.57 18.04 -25.47
C PRO A 160 -8.60 17.50 -26.48
N VAL A 161 -9.90 17.63 -26.20
CA VAL A 161 -10.96 17.18 -27.13
C VAL A 161 -10.79 17.81 -28.51
N ALA A 162 -10.46 19.11 -28.57
CA ALA A 162 -10.29 19.86 -29.82
C ALA A 162 -9.04 19.47 -30.64
N ALA A 163 -8.11 18.71 -30.08
CA ALA A 163 -6.89 18.30 -30.76
C ALA A 163 -7.05 16.97 -31.52
N ASP A 164 -6.13 16.69 -32.44
CA ASP A 164 -6.04 15.41 -33.16
C ASP A 164 -5.26 14.36 -32.35
N TRP A 165 -5.56 13.07 -32.57
CA TRP A 165 -4.85 11.97 -31.90
C TRP A 165 -3.38 11.85 -32.28
N LYS A 166 -2.97 12.37 -33.45
CA LYS A 166 -1.55 12.46 -33.85
C LYS A 166 -0.74 13.39 -32.94
N SER A 167 -1.38 14.37 -32.30
CA SER A 167 -0.76 15.27 -31.32
C SER A 167 -0.96 14.82 -29.87
N ALA A 168 -1.48 13.61 -29.64
CA ALA A 168 -1.71 13.13 -28.28
C ALA A 168 -0.41 12.99 -27.50
N LEU A 169 -0.47 13.40 -26.23
CA LEU A 169 0.58 13.14 -25.26
C LEU A 169 0.57 11.65 -24.91
N ARG A 170 1.74 11.13 -24.54
CA ARG A 170 1.95 9.71 -24.24
C ARG A 170 2.57 9.51 -22.86
N GLY A 171 1.98 8.61 -22.08
CA GLY A 171 2.55 8.04 -20.87
C GLY A 171 2.66 6.53 -20.99
N THR A 172 3.74 5.93 -20.49
CA THR A 172 3.94 4.48 -20.52
C THR A 172 4.20 3.96 -19.11
N ALA A 173 3.61 2.82 -18.79
CA ALA A 173 3.73 2.15 -17.52
C ALA A 173 4.06 0.66 -17.77
N MET A 174 5.24 0.23 -17.34
CA MET A 174 5.76 -1.12 -17.61
C MET A 174 5.69 -2.00 -16.38
N LYS A 175 5.26 -3.25 -16.58
CA LYS A 175 5.28 -4.26 -15.52
C LYS A 175 6.73 -4.51 -15.10
N ASN A 176 6.98 -4.51 -13.80
CA ASN A 176 8.30 -4.80 -13.24
C ASN A 176 8.15 -5.82 -12.10
N GLY A 177 8.70 -7.03 -12.28
CA GLY A 177 8.51 -8.14 -11.36
C GLY A 177 7.02 -8.42 -11.10
N GLU A 178 6.63 -8.41 -9.82
CA GLU A 178 5.25 -8.62 -9.39
C GLU A 178 4.38 -7.35 -9.49
N PHE A 179 5.00 -6.17 -9.58
CA PHE A 179 4.31 -4.89 -9.60
C PHE A 179 3.45 -4.72 -10.83
N GLN A 180 2.18 -4.37 -10.60
CA GLN A 180 1.22 -4.05 -11.66
C GLN A 180 1.08 -2.52 -11.75
N PRO A 181 1.59 -1.87 -12.80
CA PRO A 181 1.53 -0.41 -12.95
C PRO A 181 0.16 0.01 -13.49
N LEU A 182 -0.88 -0.14 -12.68
CA LEU A 182 -2.28 0.11 -13.05
C LEU A 182 -2.67 1.59 -12.99
N PHE A 183 -1.67 2.46 -13.10
CA PHE A 183 -1.83 3.89 -13.08
C PHE A 183 -0.69 4.57 -13.87
N PHE A 184 -0.96 5.79 -14.30
CA PHE A 184 0.02 6.72 -14.82
C PHE A 184 -0.37 8.13 -14.37
N ARG A 185 0.58 8.85 -13.77
CA ARG A 185 0.38 10.25 -13.42
C ARG A 185 1.39 11.10 -14.20
N PRO A 186 0.95 12.05 -15.04
CA PRO A 186 1.84 13.01 -15.65
C PRO A 186 2.61 13.80 -14.59
N GLN A 187 3.78 14.31 -14.95
CA GLN A 187 4.58 15.17 -14.05
C GLN A 187 4.21 16.65 -14.18
N LYS A 188 3.61 17.04 -15.31
CA LYS A 188 3.22 18.41 -15.63
C LYS A 188 1.73 18.58 -15.65
N ALA A 189 1.27 19.74 -15.19
CA ALA A 189 -0.15 20.07 -15.17
C ALA A 189 -0.69 20.16 -16.61
N LEU A 190 -1.92 19.68 -16.80
CA LEU A 190 -2.68 19.82 -18.04
C LEU A 190 -3.34 21.20 -18.09
N THR A 191 -3.58 21.71 -19.30
CA THR A 191 -4.37 22.94 -19.46
C THR A 191 -5.82 22.71 -19.05
N PRO A 192 -6.51 23.69 -18.46
CA PRO A 192 -7.95 23.59 -18.18
C PRO A 192 -8.77 23.32 -19.45
N GLY A 193 -9.89 22.63 -19.30
CA GLY A 193 -10.82 22.29 -20.38
C GLY A 193 -11.11 20.79 -20.51
N GLU A 194 -11.72 20.42 -21.64
CA GLU A 194 -12.12 19.04 -21.92
C GLU A 194 -10.98 18.21 -22.53
N TRP A 195 -10.75 17.04 -21.95
CA TRP A 195 -9.72 16.10 -22.37
C TRP A 195 -10.30 14.73 -22.69
N GLU A 196 -9.62 14.01 -23.58
CA GLU A 196 -9.90 12.61 -23.90
C GLU A 196 -8.63 11.77 -23.73
N TRP A 197 -8.81 10.52 -23.34
CA TRP A 197 -7.70 9.57 -23.28
C TRP A 197 -8.11 8.14 -23.66
N LYS A 198 -7.14 7.37 -24.12
CA LYS A 198 -7.28 5.97 -24.51
C LYS A 198 -6.17 5.14 -23.88
N LEU A 199 -6.47 3.86 -23.66
CA LEU A 199 -5.51 2.89 -23.13
C LEU A 199 -5.10 1.91 -24.23
N LEU A 200 -3.79 1.78 -24.40
CA LEU A 200 -3.15 0.72 -25.17
C LEU A 200 -2.54 -0.29 -24.20
N CYS A 201 -2.68 -1.57 -24.51
CA CYS A 201 -2.01 -2.67 -23.82
C CYS A 201 -1.15 -3.42 -24.82
N ASN A 202 0.15 -3.53 -24.54
CA ASN A 202 1.13 -4.14 -25.43
C ASN A 202 0.99 -3.60 -26.88
N GLY A 203 0.88 -2.28 -27.01
CA GLY A 203 0.73 -1.58 -28.29
C GLY A 203 -0.64 -1.66 -28.98
N ARG A 204 -1.62 -2.37 -28.41
CA ARG A 204 -2.96 -2.50 -28.99
C ARG A 204 -3.99 -1.71 -28.20
N GLU A 205 -4.87 -0.98 -28.87
CA GLU A 205 -5.99 -0.28 -28.22
C GLU A 205 -6.85 -1.28 -27.44
N ARG A 206 -7.20 -0.91 -26.20
CA ARG A 206 -8.02 -1.73 -25.31
C ARG A 206 -9.20 -0.99 -24.73
N GLY A 207 -9.13 0.32 -24.58
CA GLY A 207 -10.21 1.10 -23.98
C GLY A 207 -10.16 2.57 -24.34
N GLY A 208 -11.31 3.24 -24.18
CA GLY A 208 -11.54 4.64 -24.50
C GLY A 208 -12.17 4.86 -25.90
N PRO A 209 -12.31 6.12 -26.33
CA PRO A 209 -11.87 7.32 -25.63
C PRO A 209 -12.72 7.63 -24.38
N TYR A 210 -12.06 7.77 -23.24
CA TYR A 210 -12.65 8.25 -21.99
C TYR A 210 -12.52 9.78 -21.95
N ARG A 211 -13.55 10.48 -21.48
CA ARG A 211 -13.53 11.95 -21.37
C ARG A 211 -13.53 12.41 -19.93
N PHE A 212 -12.88 13.54 -19.67
CA PHE A 212 -12.89 14.21 -18.36
C PHE A 212 -12.60 15.71 -18.54
N THR A 213 -12.95 16.50 -17.53
CA THR A 213 -12.73 17.95 -17.50
C THR A 213 -11.62 18.28 -16.51
N VAL A 214 -10.67 19.12 -16.90
CA VAL A 214 -9.72 19.76 -15.98
C VAL A 214 -10.24 21.15 -15.64
N SER A 215 -10.62 21.36 -14.38
CA SER A 215 -11.08 22.66 -13.89
C SER A 215 -9.90 23.65 -13.79
N ALA A 216 -10.19 24.95 -13.96
CA ALA A 216 -9.18 26.00 -13.81
C ALA A 216 -8.76 26.17 -12.33
N GLU A 217 -9.63 25.77 -11.41
CA GLU A 217 -9.47 25.81 -9.96
C GLU A 217 -8.77 24.57 -9.39
N ALA A 218 -8.51 23.54 -10.21
CA ALA A 218 -7.84 22.31 -9.77
C ALA A 218 -6.44 22.61 -9.20
N VAL A 219 -6.12 22.00 -8.05
CA VAL A 219 -4.85 22.23 -7.35
C VAL A 219 -3.71 21.71 -8.21
N LYS A 220 -2.79 22.61 -8.60
CA LYS A 220 -1.61 22.23 -9.38
C LYS A 220 -0.57 21.58 -8.47
N TRP A 221 -0.32 20.30 -8.70
CA TRP A 221 0.71 19.54 -8.01
C TRP A 221 1.63 18.87 -9.05
N GLU A 222 2.55 19.66 -9.58
CA GLU A 222 3.59 19.15 -10.49
C GLU A 222 4.66 18.40 -9.72
N LEU A 223 5.29 17.45 -10.39
CA LEU A 223 6.40 16.68 -9.85
C LEU A 223 7.62 16.86 -10.76
N PRO A 224 8.83 16.95 -10.18
CA PRO A 224 10.05 16.84 -10.99
C PRO A 224 10.17 15.43 -11.60
N PRO A 225 11.05 15.23 -12.59
CA PRO A 225 11.47 13.90 -13.02
C PRO A 225 11.85 13.02 -11.82
N TRP A 226 11.40 11.75 -11.83
CA TRP A 226 11.73 10.81 -10.76
C TRP A 226 13.24 10.59 -10.59
N SER A 227 14.02 10.72 -11.67
CA SER A 227 15.47 10.70 -11.61
C SER A 227 16.05 11.81 -10.73
N GLU A 228 15.51 13.03 -10.80
CA GLU A 228 15.93 14.14 -9.94
C GLU A 228 15.62 13.82 -8.47
N PHE A 229 14.44 13.24 -8.21
CA PHE A 229 14.05 12.83 -6.86
C PHE A 229 15.01 11.80 -6.27
N TYR A 230 15.34 10.74 -7.01
CA TYR A 230 16.27 9.71 -6.53
C TYR A 230 17.71 10.24 -6.39
N ASN A 231 18.13 11.17 -7.25
CA ASN A 231 19.45 11.79 -7.17
C ASN A 231 19.57 12.76 -5.98
N ALA A 232 18.45 13.28 -5.48
CA ALA A 232 18.38 14.16 -4.33
C ALA A 232 18.45 13.42 -2.98
N PHE A 233 18.51 12.09 -2.98
CA PHE A 233 18.68 11.30 -1.76
C PHE A 233 20.04 11.60 -1.14
N SER A 234 20.03 11.95 0.14
CA SER A 234 21.27 12.15 0.89
C SER A 234 22.13 10.89 0.84
N LYS A 235 23.41 11.07 0.53
CA LYS A 235 24.43 10.02 0.60
C LYS A 235 25.05 9.93 2.00
N THR A 236 24.82 10.93 2.84
CA THR A 236 25.31 10.99 4.21
C THR A 236 24.21 10.53 5.17
N ARG A 237 24.60 9.79 6.20
CA ARG A 237 23.71 9.30 7.25
C ARG A 237 23.81 10.14 8.53
N PRO A 238 22.74 10.28 9.32
CA PRO A 238 21.38 9.77 9.06
C PRO A 238 20.68 10.54 7.92
N ARG A 239 19.80 9.84 7.20
CA ARG A 239 18.97 10.38 6.11
C ARG A 239 17.50 9.98 6.20
N LEU A 240 17.14 9.10 7.14
CA LEU A 240 15.75 8.74 7.40
C LEU A 240 15.11 9.76 8.33
N MET A 241 13.96 10.29 7.88
CA MET A 241 13.01 11.13 8.63
C MET A 241 13.49 12.53 9.04
N TYR A 242 14.77 12.71 9.32
CA TYR A 242 15.33 14.00 9.71
C TYR A 242 16.67 14.24 9.01
N SER A 243 16.80 15.42 8.40
CA SER A 243 18.09 15.94 7.96
C SER A 243 18.99 16.35 9.13
N ALA A 244 20.28 16.58 8.86
CA ALA A 244 21.22 17.09 9.87
C ALA A 244 20.79 18.44 10.48
N GLU A 245 20.23 19.34 9.66
CA GLU A 245 19.68 20.63 10.12
C GLU A 245 18.50 20.41 11.09
N GLU A 246 17.64 19.43 10.81
CA GLU A 246 16.50 19.15 11.65
C GLU A 246 16.85 18.45 12.93
N LEU A 247 17.85 17.56 12.93
CA LEU A 247 18.40 16.99 14.15
C LEU A 247 18.99 18.09 15.04
N ALA A 248 19.71 19.07 14.46
CA ALA A 248 20.19 20.22 15.22
C ALA A 248 19.04 21.04 15.81
N ARG A 249 17.98 21.29 15.04
CA ARG A 249 16.77 21.98 15.52
C ARG A 249 16.04 21.20 16.61
N ILE A 250 15.96 19.87 16.50
CA ILE A 250 15.40 19.00 17.55
C ILE A 250 16.25 19.20 18.82
N GLY A 251 17.57 19.22 18.72
CA GLY A 251 18.49 19.54 19.82
C GLY A 251 18.18 20.85 20.53
N THR A 252 18.03 21.94 19.78
CA THR A 252 17.64 23.23 20.35
C THR A 252 16.27 23.16 21.04
N ASN A 253 15.31 22.44 20.45
CA ASN A 253 13.95 22.34 21.00
C ASN A 253 13.89 21.52 22.29
N VAL A 254 14.59 20.38 22.36
CA VAL A 254 14.59 19.52 23.54
C VAL A 254 15.26 20.18 24.75
N SER A 255 16.22 21.08 24.51
CA SER A 255 16.84 21.88 25.57
C SER A 255 16.10 23.20 25.86
N GLY A 256 15.10 23.56 25.05
CA GLY A 256 14.41 24.85 25.10
C GLY A 256 12.89 24.71 25.12
N PRO A 257 12.15 25.17 24.08
CA PRO A 257 10.69 25.23 24.09
C PRO A 257 9.96 23.93 24.42
N MET A 258 10.57 22.77 24.13
CA MET A 258 9.97 21.44 24.34
C MET A 258 10.55 20.71 25.56
N LYS A 259 11.35 21.39 26.40
CA LYS A 259 12.09 20.75 27.50
C LYS A 259 11.20 19.90 28.42
N GLY A 260 10.05 20.41 28.87
CA GLY A 260 9.17 19.67 29.77
C GLY A 260 8.53 18.41 29.15
N TYR A 261 8.39 18.36 27.82
CA TYR A 261 7.99 17.13 27.12
C TYR A 261 9.18 16.19 26.95
N ALA A 262 10.33 16.74 26.53
CA ALA A 262 11.56 15.98 26.33
C ALA A 262 12.04 15.30 27.61
N ASP A 263 12.04 16.00 28.76
CA ASP A 263 12.46 15.45 30.05
C ASP A 263 11.64 14.20 30.43
N ARG A 264 10.32 14.21 30.17
CA ARG A 264 9.44 13.06 30.44
C ARG A 264 9.78 11.88 29.54
N LEU A 265 9.94 12.12 28.24
CA LEU A 265 10.31 11.08 27.28
C LEU A 265 11.70 10.50 27.60
N ILE A 266 12.67 11.34 27.95
CA ILE A 266 14.02 10.92 28.34
C ILE A 266 13.95 10.04 29.59
N ALA A 267 13.20 10.44 30.62
CA ALA A 267 13.04 9.63 31.83
C ALA A 267 12.37 8.27 31.55
N GLU A 268 11.37 8.22 30.67
CA GLU A 268 10.74 6.98 30.21
C GLU A 268 11.73 6.05 29.49
N LEU A 269 12.56 6.61 28.60
CA LEU A 269 13.60 5.88 27.88
C LEU A 269 14.71 5.39 28.83
N GLU A 270 15.16 6.20 29.78
CA GLU A 270 16.13 5.82 30.80
C GLU A 270 15.63 4.65 31.65
N ALA A 271 14.37 4.71 32.11
CA ALA A 271 13.73 3.59 32.81
C ALA A 271 13.52 2.35 31.93
N GLY A 272 13.62 2.51 30.60
CA GLY A 272 13.51 1.46 29.60
C GLY A 272 14.81 0.74 29.27
N VAL A 273 15.98 1.31 29.62
CA VAL A 273 17.29 0.74 29.26
C VAL A 273 17.45 -0.65 29.86
N GLY A 274 17.96 -1.60 29.06
CA GLY A 274 18.21 -2.96 29.52
C GLY A 274 16.97 -3.83 29.70
N ARG A 275 15.75 -3.32 29.48
CA ARG A 275 14.53 -4.15 29.58
C ARG A 275 14.60 -5.34 28.62
N PRO A 276 14.34 -6.58 29.07
CA PRO A 276 14.48 -7.76 28.24
C PRO A 276 13.38 -7.84 27.16
N PHE A 277 13.66 -8.57 26.09
CA PHE A 277 12.63 -8.99 25.14
C PHE A 277 11.78 -10.09 25.79
N SER A 278 10.60 -9.73 26.27
CA SER A 278 9.71 -10.64 26.99
C SER A 278 9.18 -11.76 26.09
N ALA A 279 9.07 -12.97 26.62
CA ALA A 279 8.27 -14.01 25.96
C ALA A 279 6.80 -13.57 25.93
N ALA A 280 6.10 -13.83 24.82
CA ALA A 280 4.67 -13.59 24.75
C ALA A 280 3.92 -14.44 25.79
N LYS A 281 2.87 -13.86 26.36
CA LYS A 281 2.01 -14.57 27.33
C LYS A 281 1.38 -15.78 26.65
N LYS A 282 1.34 -16.91 27.38
CA LYS A 282 0.66 -18.13 26.93
C LYS A 282 -0.84 -17.88 26.76
N GLY A 283 -1.43 -18.52 25.75
CA GLY A 283 -2.85 -18.48 25.45
C GLY A 283 -3.16 -19.49 24.35
N ASP A 284 -4.41 -19.57 23.93
CA ASP A 284 -4.77 -20.25 22.69
C ASP A 284 -4.03 -19.62 21.49
N GLU A 285 -4.08 -20.25 20.32
CA GLU A 285 -3.33 -19.82 19.14
C GLU A 285 -3.62 -18.37 18.73
N GLN A 286 -4.87 -17.89 18.91
CA GLN A 286 -5.26 -16.52 18.58
C GLN A 286 -4.69 -15.52 19.61
N VAL A 287 -4.86 -15.81 20.89
CA VAL A 287 -4.36 -14.98 22.00
C VAL A 287 -2.83 -14.93 21.96
N LYS A 288 -2.18 -16.06 21.67
CA LYS A 288 -0.73 -16.14 21.49
C LYS A 288 -0.25 -15.22 20.36
N GLY A 289 -0.91 -15.26 19.19
CA GLY A 289 -0.53 -14.40 18.06
C GLY A 289 -0.66 -12.90 18.36
N ILE A 290 -1.70 -12.49 19.09
CA ILE A 290 -1.86 -11.10 19.56
C ILE A 290 -0.77 -10.74 20.57
N ASN A 291 -0.47 -11.62 21.53
CA ASN A 291 0.57 -11.37 22.51
C ASN A 291 1.95 -11.26 21.86
N ASP A 292 2.25 -12.09 20.86
CA ASP A 292 3.47 -12.02 20.06
C ASP A 292 3.58 -10.67 19.32
N LEU A 293 2.49 -10.21 18.68
CA LEU A 293 2.41 -8.87 18.08
C LEU A 293 2.74 -7.79 19.13
N MET A 294 2.03 -7.78 20.25
CA MET A 294 2.18 -6.73 21.26
C MET A 294 3.59 -6.71 21.86
N THR A 295 4.22 -7.86 22.04
CA THR A 295 5.62 -7.94 22.47
C THR A 295 6.54 -7.23 21.48
N VAL A 296 6.41 -7.52 20.18
CA VAL A 296 7.20 -6.85 19.13
C VAL A 296 6.93 -5.36 19.10
N LEU A 297 5.64 -4.95 19.18
CA LEU A 297 5.25 -3.55 19.15
C LEU A 297 5.84 -2.75 20.32
N HIS A 298 5.66 -3.22 21.56
CA HIS A 298 6.16 -2.50 22.74
C HIS A 298 7.69 -2.47 22.81
N PHE A 299 8.36 -3.53 22.36
CA PHE A 299 9.81 -3.60 22.39
C PHE A 299 10.45 -2.73 21.30
N GLY A 300 9.87 -2.73 20.10
CA GLY A 300 10.41 -2.07 18.91
C GLY A 300 10.09 -0.58 18.79
N ARG A 301 8.89 -0.13 19.21
CA ARG A 301 8.46 1.28 19.08
C ARG A 301 9.50 2.29 19.60
N PRO A 302 10.12 2.11 20.78
CA PRO A 302 11.08 3.07 21.31
C PRO A 302 12.42 3.13 20.58
N ILE A 303 12.72 2.21 19.65
CA ILE A 303 14.04 2.16 18.97
C ILE A 303 14.32 3.48 18.23
N HIS A 304 13.33 4.01 17.53
CA HIS A 304 13.46 5.31 16.84
C HIS A 304 13.81 6.43 17.83
N GLU A 305 13.11 6.49 18.97
CA GLU A 305 13.28 7.51 19.99
C GLU A 305 14.67 7.43 20.64
N TYR A 306 15.13 6.22 21.01
CA TYR A 306 16.49 5.98 21.50
C TYR A 306 17.54 6.47 20.50
N LEU A 307 17.39 6.17 19.22
CA LEU A 307 18.39 6.50 18.20
C LEU A 307 18.43 7.99 17.89
N VAL A 308 17.27 8.65 17.79
CA VAL A 308 17.19 10.09 17.52
C VAL A 308 17.69 10.88 18.72
N LEU A 309 17.18 10.63 19.93
CA LEU A 309 17.64 11.34 21.12
C LEU A 309 19.08 10.98 21.47
N GLY A 310 19.48 9.72 21.23
CA GLY A 310 20.87 9.27 21.36
C GLY A 310 21.84 10.04 20.48
N ARG A 311 21.42 10.45 19.28
CA ARG A 311 22.23 11.27 18.38
C ARG A 311 22.18 12.75 18.73
N VAL A 312 20.98 13.28 18.99
CA VAL A 312 20.74 14.70 19.24
C VAL A 312 21.35 15.18 20.57
N LEU A 313 21.28 14.35 21.61
CA LEU A 313 21.79 14.67 22.95
C LEU A 313 23.19 14.08 23.21
N ASP A 314 23.80 13.47 22.20
CA ASP A 314 25.03 12.69 22.29
C ASP A 314 25.05 11.69 23.47
N ARG A 315 23.99 10.87 23.56
CA ARG A 315 23.81 9.85 24.60
C ARG A 315 24.24 8.47 24.09
N PRO A 316 25.48 8.02 24.34
CA PRO A 316 25.96 6.73 23.84
C PRO A 316 25.21 5.54 24.45
N ASP A 317 24.70 5.68 25.68
CA ASP A 317 23.85 4.68 26.33
C ASP A 317 22.51 4.48 25.59
N PHE A 318 21.91 5.56 25.07
CA PHE A 318 20.70 5.48 24.27
C PHE A 318 20.97 4.81 22.92
N ARG A 319 22.08 5.17 22.25
CA ARG A 319 22.47 4.53 20.97
C ARG A 319 22.76 3.04 21.16
N ALA A 320 23.45 2.67 22.24
CA ALA A 320 23.71 1.28 22.60
C ALA A 320 22.41 0.50 22.88
N GLU A 321 21.44 1.09 23.58
CA GLU A 321 20.14 0.46 23.83
C GLU A 321 19.32 0.31 22.55
N GLY A 322 19.29 1.34 21.69
CA GLY A 322 18.65 1.29 20.37
C GLY A 322 19.24 0.17 19.50
N LYS A 323 20.58 0.06 19.46
CA LYS A 323 21.31 -1.03 18.80
C LYS A 323 20.92 -2.39 19.38
N ARG A 324 20.99 -2.55 20.70
CA ARG A 324 20.67 -3.81 21.39
C ARG A 324 19.26 -4.28 21.05
N ARG A 325 18.28 -3.39 21.09
CA ARG A 325 16.89 -3.70 20.77
C ARG A 325 16.71 -4.09 19.31
N ALA A 326 17.30 -3.34 18.38
CA ALA A 326 17.23 -3.66 16.96
C ALA A 326 17.84 -5.03 16.63
N LEU A 327 19.01 -5.34 17.18
CA LEU A 327 19.66 -6.64 17.00
C LEU A 327 18.89 -7.78 17.70
N THR A 328 18.26 -7.50 18.84
CA THR A 328 17.37 -8.47 19.50
C THR A 328 16.15 -8.77 18.65
N LEU A 329 15.50 -7.75 18.06
CA LEU A 329 14.40 -7.98 17.12
C LEU A 329 14.86 -8.79 15.91
N LEU A 330 16.02 -8.46 15.36
CA LEU A 330 16.61 -9.20 14.25
C LEU A 330 16.82 -10.67 14.63
N GLU A 331 17.46 -10.97 15.76
CA GLU A 331 17.70 -12.35 16.21
C GLU A 331 16.39 -13.12 16.46
N ARG A 332 15.43 -12.49 17.18
CA ARG A 332 14.21 -13.16 17.62
C ARG A 332 13.16 -13.30 16.52
N CYS A 333 13.22 -12.46 15.48
CA CYS A 333 12.21 -12.38 14.43
C CYS A 333 12.73 -12.66 13.01
N ARG A 334 14.03 -12.92 12.81
CA ARG A 334 14.58 -13.35 11.51
C ARG A 334 13.99 -14.67 11.06
N GLY A 335 13.69 -14.79 9.77
CA GLY A 335 13.14 -16.00 9.14
C GLY A 335 11.74 -16.39 9.63
N LYS A 336 11.27 -15.80 10.74
CA LYS A 336 9.86 -15.74 11.03
C LYS A 336 9.26 -14.88 9.94
N LYS A 337 8.52 -15.53 9.05
CA LYS A 337 7.34 -14.90 8.46
C LYS A 337 6.45 -14.59 9.65
N VAL A 338 6.75 -13.49 10.37
CA VAL A 338 5.86 -12.93 11.39
C VAL A 338 4.54 -12.88 10.67
N ALA A 339 3.62 -13.73 11.14
CA ALA A 339 2.66 -14.43 10.31
C ALA A 339 2.10 -13.50 9.24
N PHE A 340 1.80 -14.06 8.07
CA PHE A 340 1.04 -13.39 7.02
C PHE A 340 -0.26 -12.69 7.55
N ASP A 341 -0.63 -12.94 8.81
CA ASP A 341 -1.69 -12.36 9.62
C ASP A 341 -1.31 -11.14 10.53
N GLN A 342 -0.05 -10.65 10.55
CA GLN A 342 0.43 -9.56 11.45
C GLN A 342 1.37 -8.56 10.73
N ASP A 343 0.89 -7.93 9.66
CA ASP A 343 1.62 -6.92 8.86
C ASP A 343 2.18 -5.73 9.68
N PHE A 344 1.50 -5.30 10.74
CA PHE A 344 1.99 -4.27 11.66
C PHE A 344 3.34 -4.62 12.30
N ALA A 345 3.53 -5.88 12.71
CA ALA A 345 4.80 -6.31 13.28
C ALA A 345 5.91 -6.29 12.22
N ASN A 346 5.60 -6.76 11.01
CA ASN A 346 6.55 -6.72 9.90
C ASN A 346 6.99 -5.30 9.56
N GLY A 347 6.02 -4.38 9.45
CA GLY A 347 6.27 -2.96 9.22
C GLY A 347 7.13 -2.36 10.33
N LEU A 348 6.76 -2.54 11.60
CA LEU A 348 7.52 -1.98 12.72
C LEU A 348 8.96 -2.52 12.78
N ILE A 349 9.17 -3.82 12.59
CA ILE A 349 10.52 -4.39 12.58
C ILE A 349 11.31 -3.79 11.42
N THR A 350 10.73 -3.73 10.22
CA THR A 350 11.36 -3.11 9.05
C THR A 350 11.79 -1.69 9.32
N GLN A 351 10.92 -0.86 9.90
CA GLN A 351 11.22 0.52 10.27
C GLN A 351 12.29 0.59 11.37
N SER A 352 12.19 -0.24 12.42
CA SER A 352 13.16 -0.27 13.52
C SER A 352 14.56 -0.61 13.03
N LEU A 353 14.67 -1.60 12.15
CA LEU A 353 15.92 -1.99 11.50
C LEU A 353 16.43 -0.90 10.56
N ALA A 354 15.54 -0.22 9.83
CA ALA A 354 15.88 0.93 8.99
C ALA A 354 16.54 2.05 9.79
N PHE A 355 15.92 2.45 10.92
CA PHE A 355 16.47 3.46 11.81
C PHE A 355 17.80 3.03 12.42
N ALA A 356 17.91 1.79 12.90
CA ALA A 356 19.19 1.28 13.40
C ALA A 356 20.28 1.31 12.33
N TYR A 357 19.96 0.87 11.12
CA TYR A 357 20.89 0.88 10.00
C TYR A 357 21.38 2.29 9.63
N ASP A 358 20.48 3.26 9.69
CA ASP A 358 20.73 4.62 9.26
C ASP A 358 21.42 5.47 10.34
N TYR A 359 20.92 5.44 11.57
CA TYR A 359 21.38 6.31 12.66
C TYR A 359 22.65 5.82 13.35
N LEU A 360 22.87 4.51 13.39
CA LEU A 360 24.07 3.96 14.02
C LEU A 360 25.27 4.00 13.07
N GLY A 361 25.06 4.01 11.75
CA GLY A 361 26.13 4.17 10.76
C GLY A 361 27.33 3.26 11.03
N ASP A 362 28.46 3.86 11.41
CA ASP A 362 29.74 3.20 11.69
C ASP A 362 29.77 2.45 13.04
N GLU A 363 28.80 2.67 13.93
CA GLU A 363 28.65 1.90 15.17
C GLU A 363 28.18 0.45 14.89
N LEU A 364 27.71 0.16 13.67
CA LEU A 364 27.40 -1.20 13.21
C LEU A 364 28.61 -1.82 12.52
N ASN A 365 29.00 -3.02 12.95
CA ASN A 365 30.03 -3.77 12.25
C ASN A 365 29.51 -4.33 10.91
N ALA A 366 30.42 -4.82 10.06
CA ALA A 366 30.07 -5.31 8.73
C ALA A 366 29.05 -6.46 8.74
N GLN A 367 29.13 -7.36 9.73
CA GLN A 367 28.21 -8.48 9.87
C GLN A 367 26.82 -8.01 10.28
N GLU A 368 26.72 -7.09 11.25
CA GLU A 368 25.46 -6.48 11.68
C GLU A 368 24.79 -5.74 10.52
N ARG A 369 25.55 -4.92 9.78
CA ARG A 369 25.05 -4.20 8.61
C ARG A 369 24.49 -5.16 7.55
N ALA A 370 25.25 -6.19 7.18
CA ALA A 370 24.81 -7.16 6.19
C ALA A 370 23.55 -7.90 6.64
N ALA A 371 23.47 -8.27 7.91
CA ALA A 371 22.35 -9.02 8.43
C ALA A 371 21.07 -8.18 8.54
N ILE A 372 21.20 -6.89 8.86
CA ILE A 372 20.07 -5.94 8.84
C ILE A 372 19.56 -5.74 7.40
N ARG A 373 20.45 -5.49 6.43
CA ARG A 373 20.04 -5.30 5.02
C ARG A 373 19.30 -6.52 4.49
N ALA A 374 19.84 -7.72 4.74
CA ALA A 374 19.23 -8.97 4.29
C ALA A 374 17.80 -9.16 4.85
N ASP A 375 17.61 -8.87 6.15
CA ASP A 375 16.29 -9.00 6.79
C ASP A 375 15.30 -7.96 6.25
N ILE A 376 15.74 -6.70 6.04
CA ILE A 376 14.89 -5.69 5.39
C ILE A 376 14.45 -6.17 4.00
N VAL A 377 15.37 -6.69 3.18
CA VAL A 377 15.02 -7.21 1.84
C VAL A 377 14.03 -8.36 1.92
N GLU A 378 14.23 -9.32 2.84
CA GLU A 378 13.30 -10.44 3.05
C GLU A 378 11.90 -9.92 3.43
N ARG A 379 11.83 -8.93 4.31
CA ARG A 379 10.57 -8.31 4.73
C ARG A 379 9.88 -7.54 3.63
N LEU A 380 10.62 -6.82 2.79
CA LEU A 380 10.04 -6.13 1.63
C LEU A 380 9.47 -7.12 0.62
N LYS A 381 10.16 -8.25 0.39
CA LYS A 381 9.71 -9.36 -0.48
C LYS A 381 8.50 -10.10 0.08
N SER A 382 8.33 -10.12 1.41
CA SER A 382 7.17 -10.77 2.03
C SER A 382 5.91 -9.90 2.02
N THR A 383 6.04 -8.60 1.74
CA THR A 383 4.88 -7.71 1.61
C THR A 383 4.09 -8.02 0.34
N ARG A 384 2.76 -7.87 0.42
CA ARG A 384 1.89 -7.98 -0.76
C ARG A 384 1.78 -6.69 -1.56
N TYR A 385 2.45 -5.60 -1.17
CA TYR A 385 2.15 -4.28 -1.71
C TYR A 385 2.36 -4.19 -3.22
N PRO A 386 3.50 -4.62 -3.80
CA PRO A 386 3.71 -4.47 -5.23
C PRO A 386 2.66 -5.23 -6.06
N ALA A 387 2.31 -6.45 -5.61
CA ALA A 387 1.36 -7.30 -6.31
C ALA A 387 -0.10 -6.88 -6.07
N SER A 388 -0.49 -6.53 -4.83
CA SER A 388 -1.89 -6.43 -4.41
C SER A 388 -2.39 -4.99 -4.38
N LEU A 389 -1.60 -4.06 -3.85
CA LEU A 389 -2.08 -2.72 -3.51
C LEU A 389 -2.47 -1.89 -4.75
N PRO A 390 -1.74 -1.94 -5.90
CA PRO A 390 -2.21 -1.29 -7.13
C PRO A 390 -3.57 -1.78 -7.65
N ARG A 391 -3.97 -3.00 -7.29
CA ARG A 391 -5.27 -3.58 -7.66
C ARG A 391 -6.37 -3.24 -6.65
N PHE A 392 -6.04 -3.21 -5.36
CA PHE A 392 -7.00 -3.09 -4.27
C PHE A 392 -6.58 -1.98 -3.31
N LEU A 393 -7.18 -0.79 -3.45
CA LEU A 393 -6.74 0.38 -2.69
C LEU A 393 -7.38 0.53 -1.31
N TYR A 394 -8.38 -0.26 -0.93
CA TYR A 394 -8.89 -0.26 0.45
C TYR A 394 -8.06 -1.22 1.30
N ASP A 395 -6.92 -0.70 1.69
CA ASP A 395 -5.98 -1.35 2.59
C ASP A 395 -5.62 -0.35 3.69
N ALA A 396 -6.42 -0.36 4.75
CA ALA A 396 -6.25 0.54 5.89
C ALA A 396 -4.83 0.44 6.45
N HIS A 397 -4.31 -0.78 6.64
CA HIS A 397 -3.01 -1.00 7.24
C HIS A 397 -1.87 -0.43 6.37
N ALA A 398 -1.95 -0.63 5.04
CA ALA A 398 -0.97 -0.06 4.11
C ALA A 398 -0.94 1.46 4.20
N TRP A 399 -2.11 2.11 4.09
CA TRP A 399 -2.20 3.57 4.05
C TRP A 399 -1.99 4.24 5.41
N GLN A 400 -2.22 3.52 6.51
CA GLN A 400 -2.02 4.02 7.87
C GLN A 400 -0.54 4.04 8.25
N SER A 401 0.20 2.96 8.03
CA SER A 401 1.59 2.88 8.53
C SER A 401 2.48 1.93 7.76
N THR A 402 1.99 0.75 7.39
CA THR A 402 2.87 -0.37 7.01
C THR A 402 3.56 -0.16 5.66
N LEU A 403 2.93 0.56 4.71
CA LEU A 403 3.59 0.95 3.45
C LEU A 403 4.69 1.98 3.70
N HIS A 404 4.44 2.99 4.55
CA HIS A 404 5.45 3.97 4.92
C HIS A 404 6.67 3.29 5.57
N GLN A 405 6.42 2.37 6.49
CA GLN A 405 7.49 1.61 7.15
C GLN A 405 8.32 0.77 6.17
N ALA A 406 7.68 0.17 5.15
CA ALA A 406 8.37 -0.51 4.06
C ALA A 406 9.19 0.47 3.21
N ILE A 407 8.65 1.65 2.88
CA ILE A 407 9.36 2.73 2.19
C ILE A 407 10.59 3.17 2.99
N CYS A 408 10.49 3.37 4.31
CA CYS A 408 11.63 3.67 5.18
C CYS A 408 12.71 2.58 5.13
N GLY A 409 12.32 1.31 5.21
CA GLY A 409 13.23 0.18 5.07
C GLY A 409 13.99 0.19 3.76
N ALA A 410 13.28 0.37 2.66
CA ALA A 410 13.88 0.43 1.33
C ALA A 410 14.79 1.66 1.17
N MET A 411 14.42 2.82 1.75
CA MET A 411 15.23 4.04 1.70
C MET A 411 16.56 3.89 2.44
N ALA A 412 16.56 3.20 3.59
CA ALA A 412 17.77 2.98 4.40
C ALA A 412 18.89 2.31 3.58
N ILE A 413 18.50 1.37 2.71
CA ILE A 413 19.39 0.48 1.97
C ILE A 413 19.36 0.70 0.44
N TRP A 414 18.76 1.80 -0.03
CA TRP A 414 18.52 2.11 -1.45
C TRP A 414 19.78 2.05 -2.35
N GLU A 415 20.93 2.48 -1.83
CA GLU A 415 22.20 2.49 -2.58
C GLU A 415 22.84 1.09 -2.64
N GLU A 416 22.55 0.24 -1.66
CA GLU A 416 23.29 -1.00 -1.39
C GLU A 416 22.54 -2.25 -1.85
N GLU A 417 21.21 -2.21 -1.94
CA GLU A 417 20.38 -3.37 -2.31
C GLU A 417 19.52 -3.10 -3.56
N PRO A 418 19.75 -3.82 -4.68
CA PRO A 418 18.99 -3.64 -5.92
C PRO A 418 17.48 -3.79 -5.75
N TYR A 419 17.03 -4.75 -4.93
CA TYR A 419 15.60 -4.96 -4.69
C TYR A 419 14.95 -3.76 -3.98
N ALA A 420 15.65 -3.13 -3.03
CA ALA A 420 15.13 -1.92 -2.37
C ALA A 420 14.99 -0.76 -3.36
N ARG A 421 15.90 -0.67 -4.34
CA ARG A 421 15.82 0.28 -5.45
C ARG A 421 14.59 0.05 -6.31
N GLU A 422 14.39 -1.18 -6.77
CA GLU A 422 13.22 -1.54 -7.57
C GLU A 422 11.92 -1.29 -6.80
N PHE A 423 11.86 -1.68 -5.52
CA PHE A 423 10.69 -1.48 -4.67
C PHE A 423 10.33 0.00 -4.54
N LEU A 424 11.30 0.89 -4.26
CA LEU A 424 11.04 2.32 -4.15
C LEU A 424 10.67 2.97 -5.49
N GLN A 425 11.26 2.53 -6.59
CA GLN A 425 10.90 3.00 -7.93
C GLN A 425 9.45 2.67 -8.32
N GLN A 426 8.88 1.62 -7.72
CA GLN A 426 7.49 1.22 -7.93
C GLN A 426 6.55 1.88 -6.93
N MET A 427 6.87 1.76 -5.64
CA MET A 427 5.95 2.08 -4.56
C MET A 427 5.89 3.57 -4.24
N LEU A 428 6.96 4.32 -4.49
CA LEU A 428 6.94 5.75 -4.21
C LEU A 428 6.09 6.55 -5.22
N PRO A 429 6.22 6.34 -6.56
CA PRO A 429 5.28 6.95 -7.50
C PRO A 429 3.83 6.54 -7.25
N PHE A 430 3.61 5.29 -6.85
CA PHE A 430 2.31 4.79 -6.47
C PHE A 430 1.73 5.55 -5.27
N TYR A 431 2.52 5.70 -4.20
CA TYR A 431 2.13 6.44 -3.00
C TYR A 431 1.78 7.89 -3.35
N VAL A 432 2.66 8.58 -4.08
CA VAL A 432 2.47 9.98 -4.50
C VAL A 432 1.26 10.14 -5.44
N ALA A 433 0.93 9.14 -6.26
CA ALA A 433 -0.19 9.26 -7.20
C ALA A 433 -1.58 9.10 -6.56
N LEU A 434 -1.67 8.44 -5.40
CA LEU A 434 -2.95 7.95 -4.85
C LEU A 434 -3.19 8.28 -3.38
N TYR A 435 -2.16 8.66 -2.64
CA TYR A 435 -2.29 9.03 -1.23
C TYR A 435 -2.79 10.48 -1.07
N PRO A 436 -3.63 10.78 -0.05
CA PRO A 436 -4.32 9.84 0.84
C PRO A 436 -5.55 9.21 0.16
N TRP A 437 -5.64 7.89 0.19
CA TRP A 437 -6.73 7.19 -0.51
C TRP A 437 -8.10 7.37 0.16
N PHE A 438 -8.12 7.27 1.49
CA PHE A 438 -9.33 7.50 2.30
C PHE A 438 -9.63 8.98 2.54
N GLY A 439 -8.74 9.89 2.09
CA GLY A 439 -8.88 11.34 2.29
C GLY A 439 -9.41 12.07 1.06
N GLY A 440 -10.09 13.20 1.29
CA GLY A 440 -10.55 14.14 0.27
C GLY A 440 -9.76 15.45 0.25
N SER A 441 -9.99 16.28 -0.77
CA SER A 441 -9.49 17.67 -0.84
C SER A 441 -10.09 18.58 0.25
N ASP A 442 -11.20 18.14 0.85
CA ASP A 442 -11.87 18.76 2.00
C ASP A 442 -11.21 18.45 3.35
N GLY A 443 -10.19 17.58 3.38
CA GLY A 443 -9.53 17.11 4.59
C GLY A 443 -10.32 16.07 5.39
N GLY A 444 -11.47 15.61 4.89
CA GLY A 444 -12.24 14.52 5.48
C GLY A 444 -11.56 13.16 5.29
N SER A 445 -11.79 12.21 6.21
CA SER A 445 -11.37 10.81 6.08
C SER A 445 -12.59 9.89 6.10
N ALA A 446 -12.72 9.05 5.07
CA ALA A 446 -13.79 8.06 4.94
C ALA A 446 -13.71 6.95 6.02
N GLU A 447 -12.59 6.83 6.74
CA GLU A 447 -12.47 5.90 7.88
C GLU A 447 -13.12 6.43 9.16
N GLY A 448 -13.69 7.64 9.14
CA GLY A 448 -14.36 8.27 10.26
C GLY A 448 -13.40 8.91 11.28
N ASN A 449 -13.95 9.35 12.41
CA ASN A 449 -13.20 10.04 13.46
C ASN A 449 -13.15 9.23 14.77
N PRO A 450 -12.16 8.33 14.95
CA PRO A 450 -11.64 8.01 16.28
C PRO A 450 -10.15 8.38 16.39
N LEU A 451 -9.53 8.13 17.56
CA LEU A 451 -8.08 8.27 17.86
C LEU A 451 -7.10 7.87 16.72
N ARG A 452 -7.54 7.05 15.75
CA ARG A 452 -6.85 6.71 14.50
C ARG A 452 -6.45 7.91 13.63
N ARG A 453 -7.12 9.07 13.77
CA ARG A 453 -6.67 10.32 13.14
C ARG A 453 -5.29 10.72 13.67
N GLY A 454 -4.95 10.43 14.92
CA GLY A 454 -3.62 10.67 15.49
C GLY A 454 -2.53 9.84 14.81
N ASP A 455 -2.71 8.52 14.70
CA ASP A 455 -1.74 7.63 14.05
C ASP A 455 -1.64 7.88 12.54
N GLN A 456 -2.77 8.10 11.86
CA GLN A 456 -2.79 8.44 10.42
C GLN A 456 -2.18 9.81 10.14
N CYS A 457 -2.50 10.84 10.93
CA CYS A 457 -1.91 12.16 10.75
C CYS A 457 -0.43 12.20 11.16
N ALA A 458 -0.01 11.40 12.15
CA ALA A 458 1.40 11.25 12.51
C ALA A 458 2.19 10.55 11.40
N HIS A 459 1.71 9.41 10.90
CA HIS A 459 2.34 8.74 9.77
C HIS A 459 2.21 9.51 8.45
N PHE A 460 1.14 10.28 8.25
CA PHE A 460 0.99 11.25 7.16
C PHE A 460 2.04 12.34 7.29
N ALA A 461 2.20 12.94 8.48
CA ALA A 461 3.21 13.95 8.72
C ALA A 461 4.61 13.38 8.47
N ASP A 462 4.90 12.16 8.93
CA ASP A 462 6.19 11.50 8.76
C ASP A 462 6.47 11.11 7.30
N SER A 463 5.47 10.60 6.58
CA SER A 463 5.56 10.24 5.16
C SER A 463 5.65 11.47 4.26
N ALA A 464 4.76 12.45 4.47
CA ALA A 464 4.73 13.70 3.73
C ALA A 464 5.97 14.52 4.03
N ARG A 465 6.51 14.47 5.26
CA ARG A 465 7.78 15.09 5.63
C ARG A 465 8.97 14.38 5.00
N ALA A 466 9.03 13.04 5.05
CA ALA A 466 10.07 12.29 4.34
C ALA A 466 10.05 12.60 2.83
N VAL A 467 8.87 12.64 2.19
CA VAL A 467 8.73 13.03 0.78
C VAL A 467 9.02 14.53 0.56
N ALA A 468 8.63 15.42 1.46
CA ALA A 468 8.87 16.87 1.34
C ALA A 468 10.33 17.27 1.61
N GLU A 469 11.04 16.58 2.50
CA GLU A 469 12.48 16.73 2.70
C GLU A 469 13.24 16.33 1.43
N LEU A 470 12.79 15.27 0.76
CA LEU A 470 13.31 14.84 -0.53
C LEU A 470 13.01 15.85 -1.66
N LEU A 471 11.92 16.63 -1.56
CA LEU A 471 11.62 17.72 -2.48
C LEU A 471 12.38 19.01 -2.17
N ARG A 472 12.79 19.23 -0.91
CA ARG A 472 13.53 20.44 -0.47
C ARG A 472 15.04 20.36 -0.71
N SER A 473 15.61 19.16 -0.93
CA SER A 473 17.04 18.97 -1.19
C SER A 473 17.47 19.29 -2.64
N GLY A 474 16.55 19.69 -3.51
CA GLY A 474 16.90 20.34 -4.79
C GLY A 474 17.46 21.74 -4.58
N PRO A 475 18.29 22.28 -5.49
CA PRO A 475 18.80 23.64 -5.36
C PRO A 475 17.61 24.59 -5.22
N ARG A 476 17.55 25.32 -4.09
CA ARG A 476 16.64 26.45 -3.92
C ARG A 476 16.83 27.31 -5.16
N ARG A 477 15.84 27.35 -6.07
CA ARG A 477 15.74 28.48 -6.99
C ARG A 477 15.66 29.68 -6.07
N GLN A 478 16.74 30.46 -6.04
CA GLN A 478 16.74 31.77 -5.40
C GLN A 478 15.48 32.46 -5.90
N SER A 479 14.65 32.86 -4.94
CA SER A 479 13.61 33.84 -5.20
C SER A 479 14.28 35.01 -5.90
N VAL A 480 13.98 35.22 -7.17
CA VAL A 480 14.20 36.51 -7.80
C VAL A 480 13.19 37.44 -7.11
N ALA A 481 13.69 38.15 -6.10
CA ALA A 481 13.12 39.41 -5.69
C ALA A 481 13.74 40.51 -6.58
N ALA A 482 12.94 41.53 -6.89
CA ALA A 482 13.18 42.67 -7.79
C ALA A 482 13.03 42.32 -9.29
N GLU A 483 12.15 42.94 -10.08
CA GLU A 483 11.45 44.25 -10.01
C GLU A 483 9.93 44.11 -10.17
#